data_AF-A0A354XUX1-F1
#
_entry.id   AF-A0A354XUX1-F1
#
_cell.length_a   1.000
_cell.length_b   1.000
_cell.length_c   1.000
_cell.angle_alpha   90.00
_cell.angle_beta   90.00
_cell.angle_gamma   90.00
#
_symmetry.space_group_name_H-M   'P 1'
#
loop_
_entity.id
_entity.type
_entity.pdbx_description
1 polymer ?
#
loop_
_entity_poly.entity_id
_entity_poly.type
_entity_poly.pdbx_seq_one_letter_code
_entity_poly.pdbx_strand_id
1 'polypeptide(L)'
;TEISWEYYGDRLTDILPALGTHTPMTDDQISHMFGKTPANLVRIHDWRNDVVTLGRVSAEIVEEVSEYKVHFDWPVQVNRLLVEGNFDLILSIGQVVPHEVVGMANYN
;
A
#
# COMPACT_ATOMS: atom_id res chain seq x y z
N THR A 1 4.00 -13.71 3.16
CA THR A 1 3.39 -13.81 1.82
C THR A 1 3.48 -15.19 1.23
N GLU A 2 4.62 -15.89 1.33
CA GLU A 2 4.77 -17.27 0.83
C GLU A 2 3.69 -18.23 1.36
N ILE A 3 3.41 -18.21 2.68
CA ILE A 3 2.32 -19.00 3.28
C ILE A 3 0.95 -18.68 2.64
N SER A 4 0.69 -17.41 2.32
CA SER A 4 -0.56 -17.01 1.66
C SER A 4 -0.64 -17.57 0.24
N TRP A 5 0.47 -17.53 -0.50
CA TRP A 5 0.55 -18.15 -1.82
C TRP A 5 0.36 -19.67 -1.77
N GLU A 6 1.03 -20.36 -0.83
CA GLU A 6 0.87 -21.81 -0.65
C GLU A 6 -0.58 -22.20 -0.28
N TYR A 7 -1.26 -21.38 0.52
CA TYR A 7 -2.64 -21.63 0.95
C TYR A 7 -3.68 -21.35 -0.13
N TYR A 8 -3.59 -20.20 -0.81
CA TYR A 8 -4.58 -19.77 -1.81
C TYR A 8 -4.28 -20.32 -3.21
N GLY A 9 -3.03 -20.68 -3.50
CA GLY A 9 -2.59 -21.16 -4.81
C GLY A 9 -2.93 -20.17 -5.93
N ASP A 10 -3.54 -20.69 -7.00
CA ASP A 10 -3.93 -19.90 -8.18
C ASP A 10 -4.98 -18.80 -7.89
N ARG A 11 -5.58 -18.78 -6.69
CA ARG A 11 -6.49 -17.70 -6.27
C ARG A 11 -5.76 -16.45 -5.79
N LEU A 12 -4.47 -16.53 -5.46
CA LEU A 12 -3.66 -15.35 -5.19
C LEU A 12 -3.09 -14.83 -6.51
N THR A 13 -3.73 -13.81 -7.08
CA THR A 13 -3.38 -13.28 -8.42
C THR A 13 -2.40 -12.12 -8.37
N ASP A 14 -2.38 -11.37 -7.27
CA ASP A 14 -1.67 -10.10 -7.14
C ASP A 14 -1.07 -9.93 -5.76
N ILE A 15 0.17 -9.45 -5.72
CA ILE A 15 0.88 -9.01 -4.52
C ILE A 15 1.38 -7.60 -4.79
N LEU A 16 0.88 -6.62 -4.03
CA LEU A 16 1.31 -5.23 -4.15
C LEU A 16 2.14 -4.85 -2.92
N PRO A 17 3.48 -4.74 -3.03
CA PRO A 17 4.31 -4.22 -1.95
C PRO A 17 3.91 -2.78 -1.59
N ALA A 18 3.62 -2.53 -0.31
CA ALA A 18 3.24 -1.21 0.19
C ALA A 18 4.47 -0.31 0.39
N LEU A 19 5.10 0.11 -0.71
CA LEU A 19 6.38 0.84 -0.71
C LEU A 19 6.29 2.29 -0.22
N GLY A 20 5.09 2.87 -0.16
CA GLY A 20 4.94 4.31 0.04
C GLY A 20 5.72 5.07 -1.03
N THR A 21 6.61 5.97 -0.62
CA THR A 21 7.42 6.79 -1.54
C THR A 21 8.71 6.14 -2.03
N HIS A 22 9.03 4.91 -1.57
CA HIS A 22 10.28 4.22 -1.88
C HIS A 22 10.38 3.83 -3.36
N THR A 23 11.59 3.51 -3.81
CA THR A 23 11.84 2.99 -5.15
C THR A 23 11.22 1.60 -5.33
N PRO A 24 10.82 1.22 -6.57
CA PRO A 24 10.44 -0.14 -6.88
C PRO A 24 11.48 -1.15 -6.41
N MET A 25 11.02 -2.32 -5.96
CA MET A 25 11.91 -3.41 -5.59
C MET A 25 12.60 -3.98 -6.83
N THR A 26 13.89 -4.31 -6.72
CA THR A 26 14.60 -5.07 -7.75
C THR A 26 14.21 -6.55 -7.72
N ASP A 27 14.50 -7.29 -8.79
CA ASP A 27 14.25 -8.75 -8.86
C ASP A 27 14.93 -9.50 -7.70
N ASP A 28 16.16 -9.11 -7.33
CA ASP A 28 16.88 -9.69 -6.20
C ASP A 28 16.18 -9.41 -4.86
N GLN A 29 15.66 -8.20 -4.66
CA GLN A 29 14.90 -7.84 -3.46
C GLN A 29 13.57 -8.60 -3.40
N ILE A 30 12.90 -8.77 -4.54
CA ILE A 30 11.66 -9.55 -4.65
C ILE A 30 11.93 -11.01 -4.28
N SER A 31 12.96 -11.61 -4.88
CA SER A 31 13.37 -13.00 -4.59
C SER A 31 13.71 -13.19 -3.12
N HIS A 32 14.48 -12.25 -2.54
CA HIS A 32 14.85 -12.30 -1.12
C HIS A 32 13.64 -12.20 -0.17
N MET A 33 12.71 -11.29 -0.45
CA MET A 33 11.58 -11.00 0.44
C MET A 33 10.41 -11.99 0.29
N PHE A 34 10.13 -12.44 -0.94
CA PHE A 34 8.95 -13.25 -1.26
C PHE A 34 9.26 -14.74 -1.49
N GLY A 35 10.53 -15.14 -1.43
CA GLY A 35 10.94 -16.55 -1.41
C GLY A 35 10.52 -17.28 -2.69
N LYS A 36 9.79 -18.39 -2.53
CA LYS A 36 9.33 -19.20 -3.67
C LYS A 36 8.13 -18.62 -4.42
N THR A 37 7.54 -17.54 -3.92
CA THR A 37 6.37 -16.94 -4.55
C THR A 37 6.73 -16.47 -5.96
N PRO A 38 5.95 -16.82 -6.99
CA PRO A 38 6.26 -16.41 -8.36
C PRO A 38 6.34 -14.89 -8.51
N ALA A 39 7.47 -14.38 -8.99
CA ALA A 39 7.74 -12.94 -9.10
C ALA A 39 6.73 -12.21 -10.00
N ASN A 40 6.11 -12.91 -10.96
CA ASN A 40 5.07 -12.36 -11.84
C ASN A 40 3.74 -12.03 -11.12
N LEU A 41 3.57 -12.46 -9.87
CA LEU A 41 2.45 -12.02 -9.02
C LEU A 41 2.75 -10.66 -8.37
N VAL A 42 4.01 -10.25 -8.27
CA VAL A 42 4.41 -9.00 -7.62
C VAL A 42 4.22 -7.82 -8.56
N ARG A 43 3.46 -6.82 -8.10
CA ARG A 43 3.16 -5.58 -8.84
C ARG A 43 4.08 -4.46 -8.38
N ILE A 44 4.39 -3.54 -9.29
CA ILE A 44 5.11 -2.32 -8.94
C ILE A 44 4.11 -1.31 -8.37
N HIS A 45 4.40 -0.77 -7.19
CA HIS A 45 3.61 0.32 -6.61
C HIS A 45 4.08 1.67 -7.18
N ASP A 46 3.48 2.12 -8.29
CA ASP A 46 3.69 3.48 -8.81
C ASP A 46 2.75 4.48 -8.13
N TRP A 47 3.18 4.98 -6.97
CA TRP A 47 2.40 5.90 -6.15
C TRP A 47 2.14 7.25 -6.81
N ARG A 48 2.85 7.59 -7.91
CA ARG A 48 2.70 8.86 -8.60
C ARG A 48 1.64 8.81 -9.69
N ASN A 49 1.61 7.71 -10.46
CA ASN A 49 0.79 7.64 -11.67
C ASN A 49 -0.33 6.61 -11.61
N ASP A 50 -0.26 5.64 -10.69
CA ASP A 50 -1.19 4.50 -10.65
C ASP A 50 -2.23 4.62 -9.53
N VAL A 51 -2.70 5.84 -9.30
CA VAL A 51 -3.62 6.15 -8.20
C VAL A 51 -5.00 6.60 -8.67
N VAL A 52 -6.01 6.32 -7.84
CA VAL A 52 -7.36 6.88 -7.95
C VAL A 52 -7.70 7.67 -6.69
N THR A 53 -8.47 8.75 -6.86
CA THR A 53 -8.90 9.59 -5.74
C THR A 53 -10.23 9.05 -5.21
N LEU A 54 -10.26 8.60 -3.97
CA LEU A 54 -11.47 8.08 -3.31
C LEU A 54 -12.27 9.16 -2.57
N GLY A 55 -11.62 10.28 -2.26
CA GLY A 55 -12.24 11.39 -1.55
C GLY A 55 -11.24 12.51 -1.33
N ARG A 56 -11.64 13.49 -0.52
CA ARG A 56 -10.80 14.62 -0.12
C ARG A 56 -10.98 14.87 1.37
N VAL A 57 -9.88 15.17 2.05
CA VAL A 57 -9.91 15.82 3.36
C VAL A 57 -9.95 17.31 3.11
N SER A 58 -10.90 18.01 3.73
CA SER A 58 -11.12 19.43 3.49
C SER A 58 -9.96 20.27 4.03
N ALA A 59 -9.76 21.45 3.46
CA ALA A 59 -8.76 22.40 3.91
C ALA A 59 -8.88 22.76 5.39
N GLU A 60 -10.10 22.84 5.94
CA GLU A 60 -10.32 23.16 7.35
C GLU A 60 -9.78 22.06 8.28
N ILE A 61 -10.00 20.78 7.94
CA ILE A 61 -9.44 19.66 8.71
C ILE A 61 -7.92 19.67 8.59
N VAL A 62 -7.37 19.85 7.39
CA VAL A 62 -5.92 19.92 7.16
C VAL A 62 -5.29 21.07 7.95
N GLU A 63 -5.94 22.22 8.00
CA GLU A 63 -5.51 23.38 8.76
C GLU A 63 -5.51 23.08 10.26
N GLU A 64 -6.58 22.52 10.80
CA GLU A 64 -6.68 22.16 12.21
C GLU A 64 -5.59 21.15 12.62
N VAL A 65 -5.44 20.03 11.91
CA VAL A 65 -4.47 18.98 12.25
C VAL A 65 -3.02 19.39 12.02
N SER A 66 -2.79 20.38 11.16
CA SER A 66 -1.45 20.94 10.94
C SER A 66 -1.09 22.05 11.92
N GLU A 67 -1.98 22.40 12.85
CA GLU A 67 -1.86 23.54 13.76
C GLU A 67 -1.76 24.87 13.00
N TYR A 68 -2.66 25.07 12.03
CA TYR A 68 -2.77 26.26 11.19
C TYR A 68 -1.55 26.56 10.31
N LYS A 69 -0.73 25.54 9.99
CA LYS A 69 0.50 25.69 9.19
C LYS A 69 0.26 25.67 7.69
N VAL A 70 -0.78 24.96 7.25
CA VAL A 70 -1.13 24.81 5.83
C VAL A 70 -2.65 24.81 5.64
N HIS A 71 -3.13 25.27 4.49
CA HIS A 71 -4.56 25.34 4.17
C HIS A 71 -4.78 24.91 2.71
N PHE A 72 -5.14 23.66 2.50
CA PHE A 72 -5.48 23.09 1.19
C PHE A 72 -6.28 21.80 1.36
N ASP A 73 -7.14 21.51 0.39
CA ASP A 73 -7.79 20.21 0.30
C ASP A 73 -6.77 19.11 -0.04
N TRP A 74 -6.72 18.05 0.76
CA TRP A 74 -5.83 16.92 0.53
C TRP A 74 -6.57 15.75 -0.16
N PRO A 75 -6.13 15.31 -1.36
CA PRO A 75 -6.76 14.20 -2.05
C PRO A 75 -6.38 12.86 -1.36
N VAL A 76 -7.39 12.07 -1.00
CA VAL A 76 -7.18 10.71 -0.49
C VAL A 76 -7.01 9.79 -1.69
N GLN A 77 -5.77 9.42 -1.98
CA GLN A 77 -5.39 8.64 -3.15
C GLN A 77 -4.85 7.27 -2.75
N VAL A 78 -5.27 6.25 -3.48
CA VAL A 78 -4.81 4.87 -3.30
C VAL A 78 -4.48 4.23 -4.65
N ASN A 79 -3.71 3.14 -4.66
CA ASN A 79 -3.42 2.43 -5.90
C ASN A 79 -4.72 1.90 -6.54
N ARG A 80 -4.87 2.08 -7.85
CA ARG A 80 -6.10 1.73 -8.59
C ARG A 80 -6.46 0.25 -8.50
N LEU A 81 -5.48 -0.63 -8.34
CA LEU A 81 -5.68 -2.07 -8.24
C LEU A 81 -6.61 -2.44 -7.08
N LEU A 82 -6.60 -1.67 -5.99
CA LEU A 82 -7.48 -1.89 -4.83
C LEU A 82 -8.97 -1.68 -5.15
N VAL A 83 -9.27 -0.88 -6.17
CA VAL A 83 -10.63 -0.44 -6.52
C VAL A 83 -11.11 -1.13 -7.79
N GLU A 84 -10.22 -1.24 -8.77
CA GLU A 84 -10.52 -1.69 -10.13
C GLU A 84 -10.07 -3.14 -10.37
N GLY A 85 -9.29 -3.74 -9.45
CA GLY A 85 -8.78 -5.11 -9.58
C GLY A 85 -9.83 -6.21 -9.47
N ASN A 86 -11.06 -5.86 -9.06
CA ASN A 86 -12.19 -6.79 -8.93
C ASN A 86 -11.86 -8.02 -8.05
N PHE A 87 -11.22 -7.78 -6.90
CA PHE A 87 -10.90 -8.84 -5.95
C PHE A 87 -12.07 -9.11 -5.00
N ASP A 88 -12.32 -10.39 -4.74
CA ASP A 88 -13.27 -10.81 -3.70
C ASP A 88 -12.69 -10.67 -2.27
N LEU A 89 -11.35 -10.63 -2.16
CA LEU A 89 -10.62 -10.56 -0.89
C LEU A 89 -9.29 -9.82 -1.07
N ILE A 90 -9.02 -8.86 -0.18
CA ILE A 90 -7.72 -8.19 -0.07
C ILE A 90 -7.13 -8.50 1.31
N LEU A 91 -5.87 -8.97 1.34
CA LEU A 91 -5.12 -9.25 2.56
C LEU A 91 -4.04 -8.18 2.78
N SER A 92 -4.16 -7.39 3.84
CA SER A 92 -3.11 -6.46 4.28
C SER A 92 -2.24 -7.11 5.36
N ILE A 93 -1.03 -7.53 5.01
CA ILE A 93 -0.12 -8.25 5.89
C ILE A 93 1.04 -7.32 6.27
N GLY A 94 1.19 -7.04 7.56
CA GLY A 94 2.26 -6.19 8.09
C GLY A 94 2.52 -6.47 9.56
N GLN A 95 3.62 -5.91 10.08
CA GLN A 95 4.00 -6.03 11.48
C GLN A 95 3.57 -4.77 12.24
N VAL A 96 3.16 -4.95 13.50
CA VAL A 96 2.93 -3.84 14.41
C VAL A 96 4.21 -3.54 15.16
N VAL A 97 4.81 -2.37 14.88
CA VAL A 97 6.07 -1.92 15.49
C VAL A 97 5.99 -0.43 15.81
N PRO A 98 6.75 0.08 16.80
CA PRO A 98 6.85 1.52 17.02
C PRO A 98 7.27 2.27 15.75
N HIS A 99 6.63 3.40 15.48
CA HIS A 99 6.89 4.23 14.30
C HIS A 99 6.99 5.70 14.70
N GLU A 100 8.04 6.35 14.21
CA GLU A 100 8.42 7.72 14.52
C GLU A 100 7.44 8.81 14.04
N VAL A 101 6.58 8.52 13.06
CA VAL A 101 5.61 9.49 12.52
C VAL A 101 4.19 9.19 12.98
N VAL A 102 3.78 7.94 12.91
CA VAL A 102 2.37 7.52 13.13
C VAL A 102 2.15 6.82 14.47
N GLY A 103 3.13 6.86 15.36
CA GLY A 103 3.11 6.18 16.66
C GLY A 103 3.40 4.69 16.54
N MET A 104 2.55 3.95 15.83
CA MET A 104 2.70 2.51 15.60
C MET A 104 2.44 2.18 14.12
N ALA A 105 3.37 1.48 13.47
CA ALA A 105 3.21 0.99 12.10
C ALA A 105 2.12 -0.09 12.04
N ASN A 106 1.34 -0.12 10.96
CA ASN A 106 0.28 -1.11 10.73
C ASN A 106 -0.72 -1.21 11.90
N TYR A 107 -0.88 -0.13 12.66
CA TYR A 107 -1.81 0.04 13.77
C TYR A 107 -2.96 0.96 13.33
N ASN A 108 -4.14 0.74 13.90
CA ASN A 108 -5.41 1.34 13.48
C ASN A 108 -5.43 2.87 13.52
#